data_AF-A0A9J9B7M0-F1
#
_entry.id   AF-A0A9J9B7M0-F1
#
_cell.length_a   1.000
_cell.length_b   1.000
_cell.length_c   1.000
_cell.angle_alpha   90.00
_cell.angle_beta   90.00
_cell.angle_gamma   90.00
#
_symmetry.space_group_name_H-M   'P 1'
#
loop_
_entity.id
_entity.type
_entity.pdbx_description
1 polymer ?
#
loop_
_entity_poly.entity_id
_entity_poly.type
_entity_poly.pdbx_seq_one_letter_code
_entity_poly.pdbx_strand_id
1 'polypeptide(L)'
;MFLIYAFAVMVLAFYFGRLSYKRFSNEKYGRFVRLLGGIAVGIIVYLVLSLIGILIFGQYTPDEPLTPPAQTEIVQNPVVNSQSEVKPSSNSENTPWYTGNFIGNQNGLTWQKASYADKLATSADIIAFFWDEDKLSQSVLNRFSNMDEVKPLAIELMNELDTAFKQADTEQDNIKLFTNQKVSSTAVIILTMKGWIK
;
A
#
# COMPACT_ATOMS: atom_id res chain seq x y z
N MET A 1 -2.56 -14.72 32.64
CA MET A 1 -2.44 -16.15 32.27
C MET A 1 -1.47 -16.37 31.10
N PHE A 2 -1.53 -15.57 30.02
CA PHE A 2 -0.66 -15.68 28.84
C PHE A 2 0.86 -15.55 29.13
N LEU A 3 1.25 -14.63 30.03
CA LEU A 3 2.65 -14.41 30.44
C LEU A 3 3.30 -15.64 31.11
N ILE A 4 2.51 -16.44 31.83
CA ILE A 4 3.01 -17.64 32.52
C ILE A 4 3.31 -18.75 31.49
N TYR A 5 2.48 -18.89 30.47
CA TYR A 5 2.69 -19.84 29.38
C TYR A 5 3.89 -19.48 28.52
N ALA A 6 4.05 -18.20 28.16
CA ALA A 6 5.21 -17.73 27.40
C ALA A 6 6.53 -18.01 28.15
N PHE A 7 6.55 -17.77 29.46
CA PHE A 7 7.73 -18.03 30.28
C PHE A 7 8.03 -19.53 30.40
N ALA A 8 7.01 -20.37 30.58
CA ALA A 8 7.18 -21.83 30.65
C ALA A 8 7.73 -22.42 29.34
N VAL A 9 7.25 -21.95 28.19
CA VAL A 9 7.76 -22.38 26.87
C VAL A 9 9.21 -21.95 26.66
N MET A 10 9.58 -20.74 27.10
CA MET A 10 10.95 -20.24 26.98
C MET A 10 11.92 -21.05 27.85
N VAL A 11 11.52 -21.40 29.08
CA VAL A 11 12.31 -22.23 29.99
C VAL A 11 12.48 -23.66 29.44
N LEU A 12 11.41 -24.25 28.87
CA LEU A 12 11.48 -25.56 28.24
C LEU A 12 12.39 -25.55 27.01
N ALA A 13 12.27 -24.55 26.13
CA ALA A 13 13.14 -24.41 24.96
C ALA A 13 14.62 -24.27 25.36
N PHE A 14 14.90 -23.50 26.40
CA PHE A 14 16.27 -23.34 26.92
C PHE A 14 16.82 -24.63 27.53
N TYR A 15 15.98 -25.37 28.27
CA TYR A 15 16.37 -26.63 28.91
C TYR A 15 16.64 -27.74 27.87
N PHE A 16 15.81 -27.87 26.84
CA PHE A 16 16.01 -28.84 25.75
C PHE A 16 17.18 -28.48 24.82
N GLY A 17 17.42 -27.18 24.59
CA GLY A 17 18.60 -26.71 23.87
C GLY A 17 19.90 -27.10 24.58
N ARG A 18 19.93 -26.97 25.92
CA ARG A 18 21.12 -27.30 26.72
C ARG A 18 21.37 -28.80 26.87
N LEU A 19 20.32 -29.62 26.96
CA LEU A 19 20.46 -31.08 27.02
C LEU A 19 20.96 -31.68 25.69
N SER A 20 20.52 -31.13 24.56
CA SER A 20 20.92 -31.61 23.22
C SER A 20 22.40 -31.36 22.92
N TYR A 21 23.00 -30.31 23.50
CA TYR A 21 24.39 -29.94 23.22
C TYR A 21 25.42 -30.92 23.83
N LYS A 22 25.10 -31.53 24.97
CA LYS A 22 26.07 -32.34 25.72
C LYS A 22 26.17 -33.81 25.28
N ARG A 23 25.26 -34.30 24.44
CA ARG A 23 25.18 -35.73 24.06
C ARG A 23 25.62 -36.06 22.63
N PHE A 24 25.96 -35.06 21.81
CA PHE A 24 26.25 -35.24 20.38
C PHE A 24 27.57 -34.56 19.93
N SER A 25 28.64 -34.64 20.73
CA SER A 25 30.00 -34.28 20.28
C SER A 25 30.72 -35.48 19.67
N ASN A 26 30.18 -36.03 18.58
CA ASN A 26 30.91 -36.99 17.76
C ASN A 26 30.96 -36.45 16.32
N GLU A 27 32.17 -36.16 15.84
CA GLU A 27 32.40 -35.19 14.73
C GLU A 27 31.73 -35.55 13.40
N LYS A 28 31.41 -36.82 13.16
CA LYS A 28 30.78 -37.26 11.90
C LYS A 28 29.27 -36.99 11.80
N TYR A 29 28.54 -36.92 12.92
CA TYR A 29 27.08 -36.73 12.90
C TYR A 29 26.65 -35.29 13.20
N GLY A 30 27.58 -34.42 13.61
CA GLY A 30 27.29 -33.06 14.04
C GLY A 30 26.68 -32.15 12.98
N ARG A 31 27.03 -32.32 11.68
CA ARG A 31 26.45 -31.48 10.61
C ARG A 31 25.00 -31.84 10.30
N PHE A 32 24.68 -33.13 10.24
CA PHE A 32 23.32 -33.59 9.95
C PHE A 32 22.34 -33.26 11.08
N VAL A 33 22.76 -33.44 12.34
CA VAL A 33 21.91 -33.13 13.51
C VAL A 33 21.68 -31.61 13.64
N ARG A 34 22.66 -30.78 13.29
CA ARG A 34 22.50 -29.31 13.27
C ARG A 34 21.53 -28.85 12.17
N LEU A 35 21.58 -29.47 11.00
CA LEU A 35 20.68 -29.14 9.88
C LEU A 35 19.22 -29.54 10.22
N LEU A 36 19.01 -30.78 10.66
CA LEU A 36 17.68 -31.28 10.99
C LEU A 36 17.09 -30.59 12.23
N GLY A 37 17.92 -30.27 13.22
CA GLY A 37 17.49 -29.51 14.40
C GLY A 37 17.02 -28.09 14.05
N GLY A 38 17.71 -27.41 13.12
CA GLY A 38 17.28 -26.09 12.63
C GLY A 38 15.94 -26.14 11.91
N ILE A 39 15.74 -27.14 11.04
CA ILE A 39 14.48 -27.31 10.30
C ILE A 39 13.32 -27.62 11.25
N ALA A 40 13.52 -28.52 12.23
CA ALA A 40 12.47 -28.87 13.19
C ALA A 40 12.05 -27.67 14.05
N VAL A 41 13.01 -26.86 14.51
CA VAL A 41 12.71 -25.63 15.26
C VAL A 41 11.98 -24.61 14.39
N GLY A 42 12.38 -24.44 13.12
CA GLY A 42 11.70 -23.55 12.17
C GLY A 42 10.24 -23.94 11.93
N ILE A 43 9.96 -25.24 11.76
CA ILE A 43 8.59 -25.75 11.60
C ILE A 43 7.75 -25.49 12.85
N ILE A 44 8.29 -25.72 14.05
CA ILE A 44 7.57 -25.48 15.31
C ILE A 44 7.24 -23.99 15.46
N VAL A 45 8.18 -23.09 15.19
CA VAL A 45 7.95 -21.64 15.25
C VAL A 45 6.87 -21.21 14.25
N TYR A 46 6.94 -21.72 13.01
CA TYR A 46 5.93 -21.44 11.99
C TYR A 46 4.53 -21.90 12.41
N LEU A 47 4.40 -23.12 12.95
CA LEU A 47 3.13 -23.65 13.42
C LEU A 47 2.54 -22.83 14.58
N VAL A 48 3.38 -22.39 15.52
CA VAL A 48 2.94 -21.54 16.64
C VAL A 48 2.46 -20.18 16.14
N LEU A 49 3.19 -19.54 15.21
CA LEU A 49 2.79 -18.26 14.63
C LEU A 49 1.49 -18.38 13.81
N SER A 50 1.33 -19.46 13.05
CA SER A 50 0.10 -19.75 12.30
C SER A 50 -1.11 -19.92 13.24
N LEU A 51 -0.94 -20.62 14.36
CA LEU A 51 -2.01 -20.83 15.34
C LEU A 51 -2.42 -19.53 16.05
N ILE A 52 -1.45 -18.64 16.32
CA ILE A 52 -1.73 -17.29 16.85
C ILE A 52 -2.49 -16.45 15.82
N GLY A 53 -2.13 -16.54 14.54
CA GLY A 53 -2.88 -15.87 13.46
C GLY A 53 -4.33 -16.32 13.41
N ILE A 54 -4.61 -17.62 13.49
CA ILE A 54 -5.98 -18.14 13.50
C ILE A 54 -6.78 -17.65 14.72
N LEU A 55 -6.15 -17.54 15.89
CA LEU A 55 -6.82 -17.05 17.10
C LEU A 55 -7.14 -15.54 17.04
N ILE A 56 -6.28 -14.74 16.41
CA ILE A 56 -6.51 -13.29 16.26
C ILE A 56 -7.54 -13.01 15.15
N PHE A 57 -7.47 -13.70 14.01
CA PHE A 57 -8.36 -13.47 12.87
C PHE A 57 -9.68 -14.25 12.95
N GLY A 58 -9.76 -15.31 13.76
CA GLY A 58 -10.97 -16.14 13.90
C GLY A 58 -12.09 -15.52 14.75
N GLN A 59 -11.87 -14.33 15.33
CA GLN A 59 -12.90 -13.58 16.08
C GLN A 59 -13.49 -12.42 15.28
N TYR A 60 -13.13 -12.26 14.01
CA TYR A 60 -13.76 -11.25 13.16
C TYR A 60 -15.10 -11.80 12.65
N THR A 61 -16.13 -11.76 13.50
CA THR A 61 -17.52 -11.80 13.03
C THR A 61 -17.77 -10.45 12.37
N PRO A 62 -18.02 -10.37 11.05
CA PRO A 62 -18.47 -9.14 10.44
C PRO A 62 -19.76 -8.75 11.14
N ASP A 63 -19.77 -7.59 11.81
CA ASP A 63 -21.01 -7.05 12.37
C ASP A 63 -22.06 -7.01 11.25
N GLU A 64 -23.20 -7.61 11.56
CA GLU A 64 -24.38 -7.69 10.71
C GLU A 64 -24.71 -6.28 10.17
N PRO A 65 -24.97 -6.12 8.86
CA PRO A 65 -25.25 -4.81 8.29
C PRO A 65 -26.51 -4.24 8.94
N LEU A 66 -26.32 -3.19 9.75
CA LEU A 66 -27.42 -2.39 10.30
C LEU A 66 -28.32 -1.95 9.14
N THR A 67 -29.54 -2.45 9.18
CA THR A 67 -30.62 -2.04 8.29
C THR A 67 -30.82 -0.53 8.45
N PRO A 68 -30.71 0.29 7.39
CA PRO A 68 -30.95 1.72 7.49
C PRO A 68 -32.43 1.96 7.84
N PRO A 69 -32.75 2.82 8.84
CA PRO A 69 -34.12 3.21 9.08
C PRO A 69 -34.69 3.93 7.85
N ALA A 70 -35.96 3.62 7.56
CA ALA A 70 -36.74 4.16 6.46
C ALA A 70 -36.75 5.70 6.45
N GLN A 71 -36.81 6.22 5.23
CA GLN A 71 -36.68 7.61 4.79
C GLN A 71 -37.61 8.59 5.52
N THR A 72 -37.11 9.80 5.77
CA THR A 72 -37.95 11.01 5.79
C THR A 72 -37.62 11.83 4.55
N GLU A 73 -38.61 11.90 3.68
CA GLU A 73 -38.71 12.70 2.47
C GLU A 73 -38.75 14.20 2.82
N ILE A 74 -37.72 14.96 2.45
CA ILE A 74 -37.76 16.43 2.47
C ILE A 74 -37.08 17.00 1.22
N VAL A 75 -37.94 17.39 0.27
CA VAL A 75 -37.90 18.61 -0.58
C VAL A 75 -36.73 18.80 -1.56
N GLN A 76 -37.11 18.74 -2.84
CA GLN A 76 -36.39 19.19 -4.03
C GLN A 76 -36.07 20.70 -4.01
N ASN A 77 -34.81 21.07 -4.29
CA ASN A 77 -34.35 22.09 -5.27
C ASN A 77 -32.94 22.64 -4.92
N PRO A 78 -32.19 23.18 -5.90
CA PRO A 78 -31.89 22.65 -7.22
C PRO A 78 -30.36 22.43 -7.40
N VAL A 79 -30.07 21.53 -8.32
CA VAL A 79 -28.80 21.29 -9.03
C VAL A 79 -27.87 22.51 -9.09
N VAL A 80 -26.80 22.51 -8.28
CA VAL A 80 -25.57 23.27 -8.58
C VAL A 80 -24.69 22.36 -9.42
N ASN A 81 -24.93 22.45 -10.72
CA ASN A 81 -24.13 21.84 -11.75
C ASN A 81 -22.85 22.68 -11.90
N SER A 82 -21.77 22.33 -11.19
CA SER A 82 -20.43 22.79 -11.56
C SER A 82 -19.91 21.96 -12.74
N GLN A 83 -20.69 21.95 -13.82
CA GLN A 83 -20.17 21.75 -15.16
C GLN A 83 -19.56 23.07 -15.59
N SER A 84 -18.24 23.20 -15.45
CA SER A 84 -17.51 24.14 -16.29
C SER A 84 -17.63 23.65 -17.73
N GLU A 85 -18.57 24.28 -18.44
CA GLU A 85 -18.75 24.22 -19.88
C GLU A 85 -17.43 24.59 -20.58
N VAL A 86 -16.70 23.59 -21.08
CA VAL A 86 -15.55 23.84 -21.98
C VAL A 86 -16.11 24.11 -23.36
N LYS A 87 -16.32 25.41 -23.63
CA LYS A 87 -16.40 26.00 -24.97
C LYS A 87 -15.17 25.57 -25.78
N PRO A 88 -15.30 25.07 -27.03
CA PRO A 88 -14.15 24.76 -27.86
C PRO A 88 -13.56 26.08 -28.38
N SER A 89 -12.63 26.63 -27.62
CA SER A 89 -11.80 27.75 -28.05
C SER A 89 -10.54 27.19 -28.68
N SER A 90 -10.54 27.11 -30.00
CA SER A 90 -9.34 26.92 -30.81
C SER A 90 -8.38 28.09 -30.58
N ASN A 91 -7.47 27.92 -29.63
CA ASN A 91 -6.20 28.63 -29.55
C ASN A 91 -5.24 27.71 -28.82
N SER A 92 -4.20 27.25 -29.51
CA SER A 92 -3.05 26.55 -28.93
C SER A 92 -2.25 27.54 -28.08
N GLU A 93 -2.84 27.95 -26.96
CA GLU A 93 -2.13 28.60 -25.88
C GLU A 93 -1.39 27.53 -25.09
N ASN A 94 -0.12 27.82 -24.80
CA ASN A 94 0.89 26.98 -24.20
C ASN A 94 0.44 26.54 -22.79
N THR A 95 -0.49 25.58 -22.73
CA THR A 95 -1.12 25.16 -21.49
C THR A 95 -0.06 24.42 -20.66
N PRO A 96 0.19 24.80 -19.39
CA PRO A 96 1.20 24.16 -18.57
C PRO A 96 1.01 22.64 -18.52
N TRP A 97 2.09 21.87 -18.54
CA TRP A 97 2.01 20.41 -18.68
C TRP A 97 1.33 19.70 -17.49
N TYR A 98 1.15 20.42 -16.37
CA TYR A 98 0.48 19.98 -15.15
C TYR A 98 -0.97 20.51 -15.04
N THR A 99 -1.57 21.01 -16.12
CA THR A 99 -3.00 21.38 -16.09
C THR A 99 -3.87 20.13 -16.26
N GLY A 100 -4.42 19.65 -15.15
CA GLY A 100 -5.38 18.55 -15.10
C GLY A 100 -6.11 18.56 -13.77
N ASN A 101 -7.14 17.73 -13.63
CA ASN A 101 -7.85 17.61 -12.37
C ASN A 101 -7.07 16.71 -11.41
N PHE A 102 -6.99 17.13 -10.15
CA PHE A 102 -6.45 16.29 -9.10
C PHE A 102 -7.43 15.15 -8.76
N ILE A 103 -7.01 13.91 -9.03
CA ILE A 103 -7.78 12.69 -8.74
C ILE A 103 -7.12 11.81 -7.66
N GLY A 104 -6.13 12.34 -6.92
CA GLY A 104 -5.40 11.57 -5.91
C GLY A 104 -6.27 11.05 -4.76
N ASN A 105 -7.43 11.66 -4.50
CA ASN A 105 -8.39 11.21 -3.50
C ASN A 105 -9.34 10.10 -3.98
N GLN A 106 -9.31 9.78 -5.28
CA GLN A 106 -10.15 8.77 -5.90
C GLN A 106 -9.49 7.39 -5.82
N ASN A 107 -10.21 6.36 -6.28
CA ASN A 107 -9.72 4.99 -6.28
C ASN A 107 -9.04 4.59 -7.59
N GLY A 108 -8.45 3.38 -7.61
CA GLY A 108 -7.75 2.84 -8.77
C GLY A 108 -8.64 2.66 -10.02
N LEU A 109 -9.95 2.46 -9.86
CA LEU A 109 -10.88 2.39 -11.01
C LEU A 109 -11.03 3.75 -11.69
N THR A 110 -11.12 4.83 -10.92
CA THR A 110 -11.12 6.19 -11.46
C THR A 110 -9.79 6.49 -12.14
N TRP A 111 -8.66 6.08 -11.54
CA TRP A 111 -7.34 6.23 -12.16
C TRP A 111 -7.27 5.55 -13.53
N GLN A 112 -7.70 4.29 -13.65
CA GLN A 112 -7.68 3.55 -14.93
C GLN A 112 -8.41 4.27 -16.06
N LYS A 113 -9.50 4.99 -15.75
CA LYS A 113 -10.34 5.71 -16.72
C LYS A 113 -9.92 7.17 -16.94
N ALA A 114 -9.01 7.68 -16.10
CA ALA A 114 -8.60 9.08 -16.14
C ALA A 114 -7.80 9.41 -17.40
N SER A 115 -7.89 10.67 -17.82
CA SER A 115 -7.08 11.17 -18.94
C SER A 115 -5.60 11.21 -18.56
N TYR A 116 -4.72 11.17 -19.55
CA TYR A 116 -3.28 11.35 -19.34
C TYR A 116 -2.97 12.66 -18.60
N ALA A 117 -3.68 13.74 -18.93
CA ALA A 117 -3.49 15.04 -18.32
C ALA A 117 -3.84 15.03 -16.81
N ASP A 118 -4.96 14.42 -16.43
CA ASP A 118 -5.36 14.32 -15.01
C ASP A 118 -4.39 13.44 -14.21
N LYS A 119 -3.93 12.33 -14.80
CA LYS A 119 -2.94 11.44 -14.17
C LYS A 119 -1.60 12.14 -13.95
N LEU A 120 -1.12 12.86 -14.96
CA LEU A 120 0.13 13.59 -14.88
C LEU A 120 0.04 14.75 -13.88
N ALA A 121 -1.04 15.54 -13.94
CA ALA A 121 -1.29 16.62 -12.99
C ALA A 121 -1.37 16.09 -11.55
N THR A 122 -2.12 15.01 -11.32
CA THR A 122 -2.20 14.36 -10.00
C THR A 122 -0.83 13.89 -9.50
N SER A 123 0.00 13.33 -10.37
CA SER A 123 1.35 12.88 -10.01
C SER A 123 2.27 14.06 -9.67
N ALA A 124 2.15 15.17 -10.42
CA ALA A 124 2.87 16.40 -10.15
C ALA A 124 2.45 17.01 -8.80
N ASP A 125 1.14 17.12 -8.53
CA ASP A 125 0.61 17.64 -7.27
C ASP A 125 1.07 16.82 -6.05
N ILE A 126 1.12 15.50 -6.18
CA ILE A 126 1.62 14.63 -5.10
C ILE A 126 3.10 14.90 -4.82
N ILE A 127 3.93 15.04 -5.86
CA ILE A 127 5.35 15.34 -5.68
C ILE A 127 5.53 16.74 -5.09
N ALA A 128 4.78 17.72 -5.59
CA ALA A 128 4.77 19.10 -5.10
C ALA A 128 4.45 19.14 -3.61
N PHE A 129 3.42 18.40 -3.18
CA PHE A 129 3.07 18.28 -1.77
C PHE A 129 4.26 17.81 -0.91
N PHE A 130 4.97 16.74 -1.33
CA PHE A 130 6.13 16.26 -0.57
C PHE A 130 7.35 17.18 -0.65
N TRP A 131 7.48 17.95 -1.73
CA TRP A 131 8.50 18.99 -1.83
C TRP A 131 8.21 20.11 -0.82
N ASP A 132 7.00 20.68 -0.86
CA ASP A 132 6.59 21.79 0.01
C ASP A 132 6.70 21.41 1.50
N GLU A 133 6.47 20.14 1.83
CA GLU A 133 6.59 19.58 3.18
C GLU A 133 8.04 19.20 3.59
N ASP A 134 9.06 19.47 2.75
CA ASP A 134 10.47 19.06 2.92
C ASP A 134 10.68 17.54 3.19
N LYS A 135 9.76 16.73 2.65
CA LYS A 135 9.76 15.27 2.82
C LYS A 135 10.45 14.53 1.68
N LEU A 136 10.76 15.20 0.57
CA LEU A 136 11.56 14.58 -0.48
C LEU A 136 12.98 14.28 0.00
N SER A 137 13.51 13.12 -0.38
CA SER A 137 14.87 12.72 -0.06
C SER A 137 15.90 13.58 -0.79
N GLN A 138 17.12 13.67 -0.26
CA GLN A 138 18.17 14.48 -0.87
C GLN A 138 18.57 13.98 -2.27
N SER A 139 18.47 12.67 -2.52
CA SER A 139 18.71 12.11 -3.86
C SER A 139 17.70 12.61 -4.89
N VAL A 140 16.48 12.93 -4.47
CA VAL A 140 15.43 13.49 -5.33
C VAL A 140 15.63 15.00 -5.47
N LEU A 141 15.81 15.74 -4.37
CA LEU A 141 16.04 17.19 -4.40
C LEU A 141 17.27 17.58 -5.23
N ASN A 142 18.33 16.76 -5.24
CA ASN A 142 19.51 17.02 -6.08
C ASN A 142 19.25 16.88 -7.59
N ARG A 143 18.10 16.34 -8.01
CA ARG A 143 17.76 16.13 -9.43
C ARG A 143 17.08 17.33 -10.07
N PHE A 144 16.55 18.26 -9.28
CA PHE A 144 15.82 19.42 -9.82
C PHE A 144 15.98 20.66 -8.95
N SER A 145 16.08 21.82 -9.59
CA SER A 145 16.19 23.13 -8.93
C SER A 145 14.91 23.95 -9.03
N ASN A 146 13.95 23.54 -9.86
CA ASN A 146 12.69 24.24 -10.12
C ASN A 146 11.56 23.27 -10.50
N MET A 147 10.33 23.78 -10.56
CA MET A 147 9.13 22.98 -10.82
C MET A 147 9.05 22.39 -12.23
N ASP A 148 9.64 23.06 -13.24
CA ASP A 148 9.64 22.53 -14.61
C ASP A 148 10.49 21.26 -14.72
N GLU A 149 11.55 21.17 -13.92
CA GLU A 149 12.42 19.99 -13.80
C GLU A 149 11.77 18.83 -13.02
N VAL A 150 10.62 19.04 -12.37
CA VAL A 150 9.86 17.97 -11.70
C VAL A 150 9.12 17.08 -12.71
N LYS A 151 8.86 17.57 -13.93
CA LYS A 151 8.09 16.84 -14.95
C LYS A 151 8.52 15.39 -15.17
N PRO A 152 9.81 15.07 -15.34
CA PRO A 152 10.24 13.68 -15.53
C PRO A 152 9.91 12.79 -14.32
N LEU A 153 9.97 13.34 -13.10
CA LEU A 153 9.64 12.64 -11.87
C LEU A 153 8.14 12.37 -11.77
N ALA A 154 7.30 13.34 -12.16
CA ALA A 154 5.85 13.19 -12.23
C ALA A 154 5.44 12.12 -13.26
N ILE A 155 6.08 12.10 -14.43
CA ILE A 155 5.88 11.05 -15.46
C ILE A 155 6.29 9.68 -14.91
N GLU A 156 7.42 9.59 -14.21
CA GLU A 156 7.86 8.33 -13.61
C GLU A 156 6.85 7.83 -12.55
N LEU A 157 6.39 8.69 -11.64
CA LEU A 157 5.35 8.32 -10.66
C LEU A 157 4.04 7.90 -11.32
N MET A 158 3.60 8.62 -12.36
CA MET A 158 2.40 8.28 -13.13
C MET A 158 2.51 6.88 -13.75
N ASN A 159 3.65 6.53 -14.33
CA ASN A 159 3.88 5.21 -14.95
C ASN A 159 3.89 4.09 -13.90
N GLU A 160 4.45 4.35 -12.72
CA GLU A 160 4.43 3.41 -11.59
C GLU A 160 3.00 3.20 -11.09
N LEU A 161 2.19 4.27 -11.01
CA LEU A 161 0.77 4.18 -10.67
C LEU A 161 -0.04 3.45 -11.74
N ASP A 162 0.23 3.68 -13.03
CA ASP A 162 -0.40 2.92 -14.13
C ASP A 162 -0.05 1.44 -14.06
N THR A 163 1.17 1.10 -13.64
CA THR A 163 1.58 -0.28 -13.41
C THR A 163 0.86 -0.88 -12.20
N ALA A 164 0.79 -0.14 -11.09
CA ALA A 164 0.12 -0.57 -9.86
C ALA A 164 -1.39 -0.75 -10.04
N PHE A 165 -2.02 0.08 -10.88
CA PHE A 165 -3.45 0.04 -11.19
C PHE A 165 -3.75 -0.60 -12.55
N LYS A 166 -2.86 -1.45 -13.08
CA LYS A 166 -3.12 -2.17 -14.33
C LYS A 166 -4.44 -2.95 -14.23
N GLN A 167 -5.29 -2.80 -15.24
CA GLN A 167 -6.60 -3.44 -15.28
C GLN A 167 -6.46 -4.97 -15.16
N ALA A 168 -7.28 -5.57 -14.30
CA ALA A 168 -7.35 -7.03 -14.14
C ALA A 168 -8.05 -7.70 -15.34
N ASP A 169 -7.85 -9.01 -15.49
CA ASP A 169 -8.35 -9.78 -16.64
C ASP A 169 -9.89 -9.74 -16.77
N THR A 170 -10.59 -9.67 -15.63
CA THR A 170 -12.05 -9.56 -15.60
C THR A 170 -12.49 -8.27 -14.91
N GLU A 171 -13.63 -7.73 -15.34
CA GLU A 171 -14.21 -6.53 -14.73
C GLU A 171 -14.53 -6.76 -13.25
N GLN A 172 -15.05 -7.94 -12.90
CA GLN A 172 -15.40 -8.26 -11.52
C GLN A 172 -14.17 -8.29 -10.60
N ASP A 173 -13.05 -8.84 -11.07
CA ASP A 173 -11.80 -8.86 -10.31
C ASP A 173 -11.20 -7.46 -10.22
N ASN A 174 -11.28 -6.68 -11.30
CA ASN A 174 -10.82 -5.30 -11.33
C ASN A 174 -11.54 -4.44 -10.27
N ILE A 175 -12.87 -4.56 -10.18
CA ILE A 175 -13.68 -3.88 -9.17
C ILE A 175 -13.26 -4.31 -7.76
N LYS A 176 -13.14 -5.61 -7.50
CA LYS A 176 -12.74 -6.13 -6.17
C LYS A 176 -11.38 -5.62 -5.73
N LEU A 177 -10.40 -5.61 -6.65
CA LEU A 177 -9.03 -5.22 -6.33
C LEU A 177 -8.89 -3.71 -6.09
N PHE A 178 -9.52 -2.87 -6.91
CA PHE A 178 -9.17 -1.45 -6.97
C PHE A 178 -10.21 -0.48 -6.38
N THR A 179 -11.41 -0.93 -6.01
CA THR A 179 -12.44 -0.05 -5.43
C THR A 179 -11.99 0.62 -4.13
N ASN A 180 -11.24 -0.11 -3.30
CA ASN A 180 -10.82 0.34 -1.97
C ASN A 180 -9.38 0.88 -1.93
N GLN A 181 -8.71 0.98 -3.08
CA GLN A 181 -7.33 1.46 -3.16
C GLN A 181 -7.31 2.90 -3.64
N LYS A 182 -6.99 3.83 -2.72
CA LYS A 182 -6.83 5.26 -3.06
C LYS A 182 -5.53 5.51 -3.82
N VAL A 183 -5.59 6.38 -4.83
CA VAL A 183 -4.44 6.77 -5.65
C VAL A 183 -3.33 7.37 -4.80
N SER A 184 -3.64 8.33 -3.93
CA SER A 184 -2.67 8.98 -3.06
C SER A 184 -1.97 8.00 -2.12
N SER A 185 -2.71 7.07 -1.52
CA SER A 185 -2.15 6.05 -0.63
C SER A 185 -1.17 5.13 -1.37
N THR A 186 -1.53 4.66 -2.57
CA THR A 186 -0.63 3.87 -3.42
C THR A 186 0.59 4.69 -3.85
N ALA A 187 0.43 5.97 -4.16
CA ALA A 187 1.55 6.85 -4.51
C ALA A 187 2.55 6.98 -3.34
N VAL A 188 2.08 7.16 -2.09
CA VAL A 188 2.96 7.18 -0.91
C VAL A 188 3.76 5.89 -0.78
N ILE A 189 3.13 4.73 -0.99
CA ILE A 189 3.81 3.43 -0.96
C ILE A 189 4.91 3.37 -2.03
N ILE A 190 4.61 3.76 -3.27
CA ILE A 190 5.58 3.79 -4.37
C ILE A 190 6.75 4.74 -4.05
N LEU A 191 6.47 5.96 -3.61
CA LEU A 191 7.48 6.95 -3.24
C LEU A 191 8.38 6.43 -2.12
N THR A 192 7.80 5.75 -1.13
CA THR A 192 8.55 5.12 -0.03
C THR A 192 9.46 4.02 -0.55
N MET A 193 8.93 3.10 -1.39
CA MET A 193 9.70 1.99 -1.96
C MET A 193 10.87 2.46 -2.84
N LYS A 194 10.69 3.59 -3.54
CA LYS A 194 11.75 4.20 -4.35
C LYS A 194 12.73 5.05 -3.53
N GLY A 195 12.49 5.22 -2.23
CA GLY A 195 13.31 6.08 -1.36
C GLY A 195 13.24 7.56 -1.74
N TRP A 196 12.13 7.99 -2.32
CA TRP A 196 11.93 9.37 -2.76
C TRP A 196 11.43 10.28 -1.64
N ILE A 197 10.82 9.70 -0.61
CA ILE A 197 10.38 10.40 0.58
C ILE A 197 11.07 9.85 1.83
N LYS A 198 11.27 10.71 2.83
CA LYS A 198 11.95 10.41 4.11
C LYS A 198 11.00 9.84 5.16
#